data_AF-A0A843KTK4-F1
#
_entry.id   AF-A0A843KTK4-F1
#
_cell.length_a   1.000
_cell.length_b   1.000
_cell.length_c   1.000
_cell.angle_alpha   90.00
_cell.angle_beta   90.00
_cell.angle_gamma   90.00
#
_symmetry.space_group_name_H-M   'P 1'
#
loop_
_entity.id
_entity.type
_entity.pdbx_description
1 polymer ?
#
loop_
_entity_poly.entity_id
_entity_poly.type
_entity_poly.pdbx_seq_one_letter_code
_entity_poly.pdbx_strand_id
1 'polypeptide(L)' 'MYHTIPCIHIHDGSSEEILHEVIEEVPYAIFVNGRHMSTAMISPVALEDFVTGLLFTDQVMAIQAFRRHPLS' A
#
# COMPACT_ATOMS: atom_id res chain seq x y z
N MET A 1 -8.43 -5.46 -0.03
CA MET A 1 -9.69 -6.23 0.10
C MET A 1 -9.41 -7.62 -0.44
N TYR A 2 -9.97 -8.67 0.15
CA TYR A 2 -9.82 -10.02 -0.39
C TYR A 2 -10.95 -10.30 -1.38
N HIS A 3 -10.61 -10.94 -2.49
CA HIS A 3 -11.55 -11.37 -3.52
C HIS A 3 -11.42 -12.87 -3.70
N THR A 4 -12.56 -13.53 -3.89
CA THR A 4 -12.58 -14.94 -4.27
C THR A 4 -12.74 -15.04 -5.77
N ILE A 5 -11.76 -15.65 -6.44
CA ILE A 5 -11.79 -15.82 -7.89
C ILE A 5 -11.91 -17.31 -8.26
N PRO A 6 -12.74 -17.67 -9.25
CA PRO A 6 -12.74 -19.02 -9.79
C PRO A 6 -11.44 -19.28 -10.55
N CYS A 7 -10.80 -20.40 -10.25
CA CYS A 7 -9.53 -20.81 -10.85
C CYS A 7 -9.59 -22.28 -11.24
N ILE A 8 -8.84 -22.64 -12.27
CA ILE A 8 -8.56 -24.05 -12.59
C ILE A 8 -7.21 -24.38 -11.96
N HIS A 9 -7.21 -25.27 -10.99
CA HIS A 9 -6.02 -25.82 -10.39
C HIS A 9 -5.57 -27.05 -11.19
N ILE A 10 -4.35 -27.00 -11.73
CA ILE A 10 -3.78 -28.07 -12.54
C ILE A 10 -2.73 -28.81 -11.70
N HIS A 11 -2.91 -30.12 -11.56
CA HIS A 11 -1.97 -31.05 -10.93
C HIS A 11 -1.69 -32.20 -11.90
N ASP A 12 -0.63 -32.98 -11.66
CA ASP A 12 -0.11 -33.96 -12.63
C ASP A 12 -1.17 -34.93 -13.17
N GLY A 13 -1.68 -34.62 -14.37
CA GLY A 13 -2.68 -35.42 -15.09
C GLY A 13 -4.15 -35.09 -14.80
N SER A 14 -4.45 -34.13 -13.93
CA SER A 14 -5.82 -33.71 -13.63
C SER A 14 -5.98 -32.19 -13.45
N SER A 15 -7.21 -31.72 -13.63
CA SER A 15 -7.59 -30.33 -13.39
C SER A 15 -8.85 -30.29 -12.54
N GLU A 16 -8.91 -29.38 -11.57
CA GLU A 16 -10.10 -29.13 -10.75
C GLU A 16 -10.45 -27.65 -10.74
N GLU A 17 -11.73 -27.34 -10.69
CA GLU A 17 -12.20 -25.98 -10.46
C GLU A 17 -12.20 -25.69 -8.97
N ILE A 18 -11.53 -24.60 -8.58
CA ILE A 18 -11.44 -24.13 -7.19
C ILE A 18 -11.84 -22.67 -7.10
N LEU A 19 -12.13 -22.25 -5.88
CA LEU A 19 -12.21 -20.84 -5.50
C LEU A 19 -10.92 -20.47 -4.77
N HIS A 20 -10.20 -19.47 -5.26
CA HIS A 20 -8.96 -19.00 -4.65
C HIS A 20 -9.12 -17.59 -4.09
N GLU A 21 -8.70 -17.39 -2.84
CA GLU A 21 -8.70 -16.08 -2.20
C GLU A 21 -7.44 -15.31 -2.62
N VAL A 22 -7.64 -14.13 -3.20
CA VAL A 22 -6.56 -13.23 -3.62
C VAL A 22 -6.69 -11.89 -2.93
N ILE A 23 -5.55 -11.23 -2.72
CA ILE A 23 -5.53 -9.85 -2.26
C ILE A 23 -5.62 -8.89 -3.46
N GLU A 24 -6.42 -7.84 -3.31
CA GLU A 24 -6.44 -6.74 -4.28
C GLU A 24 -5.20 -5.86 -4.16
N GLU A 25 -4.58 -5.55 -5.30
CA GLU A 25 -3.58 -4.50 -5.45
C GLU A 25 -4.01 -3.50 -6.51
N VAL A 26 -3.90 -2.22 -6.18
CA VAL A 26 -4.30 -1.10 -7.04
C VAL A 26 -3.11 -0.14 -7.19
N PRO A 27 -2.87 0.40 -8.40
CA PRO A 27 -1.86 1.43 -8.58
C PRO A 27 -2.32 2.75 -7.98
N TYR A 28 -1.57 3.27 -7.01
CA TYR A 28 -1.77 4.62 -6.47
C TYR A 28 -0.64 5.55 -6.91
N ALA A 29 -0.99 6.67 -7.54
CA ALA A 29 -0.07 7.75 -7.83
C ALA A 29 0.03 8.70 -6.62
N ILE A 30 1.25 8.94 -6.15
CA ILE A 30 1.54 9.71 -4.94
C ILE A 30 2.08 11.07 -5.36
N PHE A 31 1.42 12.12 -4.88
CA PHE A 31 1.76 13.51 -5.15
C PHE A 31 2.13 14.23 -3.87
N VAL A 32 3.25 14.94 -3.89
CA VAL A 32 3.70 15.80 -2.79
C VAL A 32 3.69 17.23 -3.29
N ASN A 33 2.93 18.10 -2.63
CA ASN A 33 2.77 19.51 -3.02
C ASN A 33 2.44 19.69 -4.51
N GLY A 34 1.59 18.81 -5.06
CA GLY A 34 1.16 18.84 -6.46
C GLY A 34 2.15 18.26 -7.47
N ARG A 35 3.33 17.79 -7.03
CA ARG A 35 4.32 17.12 -7.90
C ARG A 35 4.21 15.61 -7.76
N HIS A 36 4.16 14.90 -8.89
CA HIS A 36 4.24 13.44 -8.91
C HIS A 36 5.59 13.00 -8.33
N MET A 37 5.54 12.09 -7.37
CA MET A 37 6.71 11.54 -6.70
C MET A 37 6.95 10.09 -7.15
N SER A 38 5.92 9.25 -7.05
CA SER A 38 6.01 7.83 -7.38
C SER A 38 4.62 7.23 -7.62
N THR A 39 4.60 6.02 -8.15
CA THR A 39 3.40 5.17 -8.26
C THR A 39 3.69 3.83 -7.61
N ALA A 40 2.81 3.37 -6.72
CA ALA A 40 2.98 2.10 -6.00
C ALA A 40 1.78 1.17 -6.22
N MET A 41 2.05 -0.12 -6.40
CA MET A 41 1.04 -1.17 -6.32
C MET A 41 0.85 -1.52 -4.86
N ILE A 42 -0.33 -1.24 -4.31
CA ILE A 42 -0.63 -1.49 -2.90
C ILE A 42 -2.08 -1.95 -2.75
N SER A 43 -2.36 -2.69 -1.69
CA SER A 43 -3.74 -2.92 -1.29
C SER A 43 -4.42 -1.60 -0.92
N PRO A 44 -5.71 -1.40 -1.29
CA PRO A 44 -6.44 -0.16 -1.05
C PRO A 44 -6.91 -0.04 0.42
N VAL A 45 -6.00 -0.24 1.36
CA VAL A 45 -6.23 -0.21 2.81
C VAL A 45 -5.05 0.48 3.49
N ALA A 46 -5.28 1.14 4.63
CA ALA A 46 -4.24 1.81 5.41
C ALA A 46 -3.35 2.80 4.61
N LEU A 47 -3.95 3.49 3.63
CA LEU A 47 -3.22 4.39 2.73
C LEU A 47 -2.49 5.52 3.47
N GLU A 48 -3.06 6.03 4.56
CA GLU A 48 -2.44 7.09 5.36
C GLU A 48 -1.14 6.63 6.03
N ASP A 49 -1.15 5.45 6.65
CA ASP A 49 0.04 4.86 7.27
C ASP A 49 1.10 4.55 6.23
N PHE A 50 0.68 4.01 5.08
CA PHE A 50 1.58 3.73 3.95
C PHE A 50 2.24 5.01 3.42
N VAL A 51 1.45 6.05 3.11
CA VAL A 51 1.97 7.31 2.59
C VAL A 51 2.84 8.01 3.64
N THR A 52 2.44 8.01 4.92
CA THR A 52 3.25 8.60 5.99
C THR A 52 4.59 7.89 6.13
N GLY A 53 4.59 6.55 6.15
CA GLY A 53 5.81 5.75 6.19
C GLY A 53 6.70 5.99 4.98
N LEU A 54 6.12 5.99 3.78
CA LEU A 54 6.84 6.27 2.54
C LEU A 54 7.50 7.65 2.55
N LEU A 55 6.75 8.70 2.88
CA LEU A 55 7.29 10.07 2.90
C LEU A 55 8.35 10.27 3.98
N PHE A 56 8.25 9.55 5.09
CA PHE A 56 9.29 9.53 6.12
C PHE A 56 10.55 8.81 5.64
N THR A 57 10.40 7.60 5.07
CA THR A 57 11.52 6.79 4.56
C THR A 57 12.28 7.50 3.43
N ASP A 58 11.56 8.14 2.52
CA ASP A 58 12.15 8.89 1.40
C ASP A 58 12.65 10.29 1.82
N GLN A 59 12.65 10.61 3.12
CA GLN A 59 13.11 11.87 3.71
C GLN A 59 12.39 13.12 3.14
N VAL A 60 11.16 12.92 2.67
CA VAL A 60 10.28 14.00 2.21
C VAL A 60 9.64 14.72 3.39
N MET A 61 9.36 13.99 4.47
CA MET A 61 8.82 14.53 5.72
C MET A 61 9.67 14.09 6.92
N ALA A 62 9.83 14.99 7.90
CA ALA A 62 10.47 14.71 9.18
C ALA A 62 9.49 14.91 10.33
N ILE A 63 9.48 14.01 11.29
CA ILE A 63 8.72 14.18 12.53
C ILE A 63 9.45 15.22 13.38
N GLN A 64 8.90 16.43 13.47
CA GLN A 64 9.36 17.42 14.44
C GLN A 64 8.65 17.17 15.78
N ALA A 65 9.37 16.63 16.75
CA ALA A 65 8.89 16.64 18.13
C ALA A 65 8.78 18.10 18.58
N PHE A 66 7.56 18.54 18.92
CA PHE A 66 7.28 19.89 19.41
C PHE A 66 8.06 20.10 20.72
N ARG A 67 9.27 20.67 20.64
CA ARG A 67 9.97 21.18 21.83
C ARG A 67 9.15 22.36 22.32
N ARG A 68 8.34 22.15 23.37
CA ARG A 68 7.86 23.25 24.20
C ARG A 68 9.10 23.96 24.75
N HIS A 69 9.43 25.10 24.17
CA HIS A 69 10.38 26.02 24.77
C HIS A 69 9.75 26.48 26.11
N PRO A 70 10.41 26.33 27.27
CA PRO A 70 9.92 27.00 28.46
C PRO A 70 10.05 28.50 28.19
N LEU A 71 8.93 29.20 28.19
CA LEU A 71 8.92 30.65 28.26
C LEU A 71 9.66 31.03 29.56
N SER A 72 10.78 31.75 29.39
CA SER A 72 11.54 32.37 30.48
C SER A 72 10.74 33.47 31.14
#